data_AF-A0A7J4V843-F1
#
_entry.id   AF-A0A7J4V843-F1
#
_cell.length_a   1.000
_cell.length_b   1.000
_cell.length_c   1.000
_cell.angle_alpha   90.00
_cell.angle_beta   90.00
_cell.angle_gamma   90.00
#
_symmetry.space_group_name_H-M   'P 1'
#
loop_
_entity.id
_entity.type
_entity.pdbx_description
1 polymer ?
#
loop_
_entity_poly.entity_id
_entity_poly.type
_entity_poly.pdbx_seq_one_letter_code
_entity_poly.pdbx_strand_id
1 'polypeptide(L)'
;GLIQAQNFFELLRQRIFPSTDYIRGKHERDYTPAPDCFHDIFGHMPLLTNPSFANFYQKFGEAAMVAQGEQQIWLERFHWFTVEFGLINTPAGRRIYGAGIVSSFKEVDHALGNEVKVIPFSPEAVISQEYQVWHLQPVLFAIDSFEQLEEGFISWGKREGILN
;
A
#
# COMPACT_ATOMS: atom_id res chain seq x y z
N GLY A 1 17.48 0.52 -7.46
CA GLY A 1 16.67 0.19 -8.67
C GLY A 1 15.68 -0.92 -8.34
N LEU A 2 14.78 -1.28 -9.26
CA LEU A 2 13.79 -2.34 -9.04
C LEU A 2 14.47 -3.70 -8.81
N ILE A 3 14.15 -4.35 -7.68
CA ILE A 3 14.55 -5.73 -7.40
C ILE A 3 13.43 -6.69 -7.79
N GLN A 4 13.76 -7.96 -8.02
CA GLN A 4 12.74 -9.00 -8.23
C GLN A 4 11.78 -9.03 -7.03
N ALA A 5 10.47 -9.15 -7.30
CA ALA A 5 9.43 -9.12 -6.27
C ALA A 5 9.70 -10.12 -5.14
N GLN A 6 10.19 -11.32 -5.47
CA GLN A 6 10.54 -12.34 -4.47
C GLN A 6 11.65 -11.87 -3.50
N ASN A 7 12.66 -11.15 -3.99
CA ASN A 7 13.71 -10.59 -3.14
C ASN A 7 13.17 -9.46 -2.25
N PHE A 8 12.22 -8.67 -2.77
CA PHE A 8 11.56 -7.63 -1.98
C PHE A 8 10.77 -8.23 -0.82
N PHE A 9 9.94 -9.24 -1.09
CA PHE A 9 9.14 -9.90 -0.06
C PHE A 9 9.98 -10.68 0.96
N GLU A 10 11.09 -11.27 0.51
CA GLU A 10 12.07 -11.93 1.37
C GLU A 10 12.71 -10.96 2.39
N LEU A 11 13.05 -9.74 1.97
CA LEU A 11 13.54 -8.71 2.88
C LEU A 11 12.43 -8.21 3.80
N LEU A 12 11.23 -8.03 3.25
CA LEU A 12 10.09 -7.49 3.98
C LEU A 12 9.66 -8.41 5.14
N ARG A 13 9.63 -9.73 4.96
CA ARG A 13 9.35 -10.67 6.05
C ARG A 13 10.40 -10.65 7.17
N GLN A 14 11.60 -10.16 6.89
CA GLN A 14 12.69 -9.95 7.84
C GLN A 14 12.68 -8.54 8.45
N ARG A 15 11.65 -7.73 8.17
CA ARG A 15 11.55 -6.30 8.55
C ARG A 15 12.66 -5.44 7.97
N ILE A 16 13.11 -5.77 6.75
CA ILE A 16 14.07 -4.99 6.00
C ILE A 16 13.31 -4.37 4.82
N PHE A 17 13.20 -3.04 4.80
CA PHE A 17 12.60 -2.31 3.68
C PHE A 17 13.71 -1.84 2.73
N PRO A 18 13.80 -2.39 1.50
CA PRO A 18 14.77 -1.92 0.52
C PRO A 18 14.33 -0.58 -0.07
N SER A 19 15.15 0.47 0.11
CA SER A 19 14.93 1.80 -0.47
C SER A 19 15.78 1.97 -1.73
N THR A 20 15.24 2.71 -2.69
CA THR A 20 16.01 3.27 -3.80
C THR A 20 16.94 4.38 -3.32
N ASP A 21 18.04 4.58 -4.04
CA ASP A 21 19.13 5.52 -3.74
C ASP A 21 19.26 6.66 -4.77
N TYR A 22 18.38 6.70 -5.77
CA TYR A 22 18.32 7.76 -6.77
C TYR A 22 17.10 8.65 -6.56
N ILE A 23 17.20 9.90 -7.02
CA ILE A 23 16.13 10.89 -7.01
C ILE A 23 15.65 11.16 -8.44
N ARG A 24 14.34 11.36 -8.63
CA ARG A 24 13.74 11.66 -9.94
C ARG A 24 14.30 12.93 -10.58
N GLY A 25 14.20 13.02 -11.91
CA GLY A 25 14.61 14.20 -12.65
C GLY A 25 13.72 15.42 -12.36
N LYS A 26 14.24 16.63 -12.61
CA LYS A 26 13.46 17.88 -12.43
C LYS A 26 12.15 17.91 -13.25
N HIS A 27 12.13 17.22 -14.39
CA HIS A 27 10.99 17.14 -15.30
C HIS A 27 9.92 16.13 -14.85
N GLU A 28 10.23 15.29 -13.85
CA GLU A 28 9.36 14.25 -13.29
C GLU A 28 8.88 14.63 -11.88
N ARG A 29 9.03 15.90 -11.48
CA ARG A 29 8.69 16.38 -10.13
C ARG A 29 7.26 16.03 -9.74
N ASP A 30 6.32 16.20 -10.65
CA ASP A 30 4.90 16.02 -10.39
C ASP A 30 4.47 14.54 -10.46
N TYR A 31 5.24 13.70 -11.17
CA TYR A 31 4.99 12.26 -11.30
C TYR A 31 6.24 11.54 -11.85
N THR A 32 6.59 10.41 -11.23
CA THR A 32 7.64 9.49 -11.70
C THR A 32 7.02 8.12 -11.96
N PRO A 33 7.33 7.44 -13.08
CA PRO A 33 6.79 6.12 -13.39
C PRO A 33 7.41 4.98 -12.56
N ALA A 34 8.53 5.25 -11.87
CA ALA A 34 9.20 4.31 -10.97
C ALA A 34 9.47 4.98 -9.62
N PRO A 35 9.39 4.23 -8.50
CA PRO A 35 9.66 4.79 -7.17
C PRO A 35 11.09 5.30 -7.10
N ASP A 36 11.28 6.49 -6.53
CA ASP A 36 12.58 7.09 -6.23
C ASP A 36 12.73 7.26 -4.70
N CYS A 37 13.89 7.71 -4.24
CA CYS A 37 14.18 7.76 -2.81
C CYS A 37 13.22 8.69 -2.05
N PHE A 38 12.64 9.70 -2.72
CA PHE A 38 11.62 10.56 -2.13
C PHE A 38 10.34 9.79 -1.83
N HIS A 39 9.85 8.97 -2.77
CA HIS A 39 8.69 8.10 -2.55
C HIS A 39 8.93 7.15 -1.36
N ASP A 40 10.11 6.52 -1.29
CA ASP A 40 10.43 5.60 -0.20
C ASP A 40 10.49 6.31 1.16
N ILE A 41 11.24 7.41 1.25
CA ILE A 41 11.49 8.12 2.51
C ILE A 41 10.24 8.84 3.03
N PHE A 42 9.47 9.49 2.15
CA PHE A 42 8.33 10.31 2.58
C PHE A 42 6.99 9.57 2.49
N GLY A 43 6.89 8.56 1.63
CA GLY A 43 5.70 7.72 1.49
C GLY A 43 5.70 6.55 2.47
N HIS A 44 6.71 5.68 2.40
CA HIS A 44 6.70 4.42 3.15
C HIS A 44 7.28 4.53 4.55
N MET A 45 8.47 5.11 4.70
CA MET A 45 9.22 5.05 5.97
C MET A 45 8.47 5.59 7.20
N PRO A 46 7.63 6.65 7.11
CA PRO A 46 6.87 7.11 8.28
C PRO A 46 5.93 6.03 8.82
N LEU A 47 5.30 5.25 7.94
CA LEU A 47 4.38 4.18 8.34
C LEU A 47 5.12 3.01 9.00
N LEU A 48 6.37 2.75 8.61
CA LEU A 48 7.19 1.69 9.22
C LEU A 48 7.52 1.97 10.69
N THR A 49 7.32 3.21 11.17
CA THR A 49 7.46 3.55 12.59
C THR A 49 6.22 3.19 13.43
N ASN A 50 5.07 2.92 12.79
CA ASN A 50 3.87 2.44 13.46
C ASN A 50 3.95 0.91 13.66
N PRO A 51 3.82 0.38 14.89
CA PRO A 51 3.98 -1.05 15.15
C PRO A 51 3.00 -1.94 14.39
N SER A 52 1.72 -1.54 14.29
CA SER A 52 0.70 -2.32 13.60
C SER A 52 0.92 -2.34 12.10
N PHE A 53 1.25 -1.20 11.51
CA PHE A 53 1.60 -1.15 10.09
C PHE A 53 2.86 -1.97 9.79
N ALA A 54 3.89 -1.87 10.63
CA ALA A 54 5.13 -2.65 10.46
C ALA A 54 4.87 -4.16 10.60
N ASN A 55 4.00 -4.59 11.52
CA ASN A 55 3.65 -6.00 11.67
C ASN A 55 2.78 -6.50 10.50
N PHE A 56 1.78 -5.72 10.09
CA PHE A 56 1.03 -5.96 8.86
C PHE A 56 1.97 -6.18 7.69
N TYR A 57 2.94 -5.28 7.50
CA TYR A 57 3.78 -5.30 6.31
C TYR A 57 4.81 -6.45 6.36
N GLN A 58 5.29 -6.82 7.55
CA GLN A 58 6.05 -8.06 7.72
C GLN A 58 5.21 -9.30 7.32
N LYS A 59 3.96 -9.38 7.80
CA LYS A 59 3.04 -10.48 7.44
C LYS A 59 2.71 -10.48 5.96
N PHE A 60 2.63 -9.32 5.32
CA PHE A 60 2.50 -9.22 3.88
C PHE A 60 3.67 -9.91 3.17
N GLY A 61 4.91 -9.64 3.62
CA GLY A 61 6.10 -10.34 3.12
C GLY A 61 6.02 -11.86 3.31
N GLU A 62 5.59 -12.35 4.48
CA GLU A 62 5.40 -13.78 4.73
C GLU A 62 4.37 -14.41 3.78
N ALA A 63 3.22 -13.76 3.60
CA ALA A 63 2.15 -14.24 2.71
C ALA A 63 2.61 -14.28 1.25
N ALA A 64 3.31 -13.24 0.80
CA ALA A 64 3.79 -13.13 -0.57
C ALA A 64 4.85 -14.20 -0.94
N MET A 65 5.55 -14.77 0.04
CA MET A 65 6.50 -15.86 -0.20
C MET A 65 5.83 -17.20 -0.54
N VAL A 66 4.58 -17.40 -0.12
CA VAL A 66 3.84 -18.66 -0.31
C VAL A 66 2.68 -18.54 -1.30
N ALA A 67 2.21 -17.32 -1.58
CA ALA A 67 1.10 -17.07 -2.47
C ALA A 67 1.36 -17.55 -3.92
N GLN A 68 0.37 -18.20 -4.51
CA GLN A 68 0.42 -18.74 -5.87
C GLN A 68 -0.85 -18.41 -6.65
N GLY A 69 -0.72 -18.30 -7.98
CA GLY A 69 -1.86 -18.07 -8.87
C GLY A 69 -2.66 -16.83 -8.49
N GLU A 70 -3.96 -17.00 -8.24
CA GLU A 70 -4.88 -15.89 -7.94
C GLU A 70 -4.50 -15.11 -6.67
N GLN A 71 -3.89 -15.77 -5.68
CA GLN A 71 -3.47 -15.13 -4.44
C GLN A 71 -2.43 -14.03 -4.65
N GLN A 72 -1.60 -14.15 -5.71
CA GLN A 72 -0.63 -13.12 -6.06
C GLN A 72 -1.34 -11.84 -6.52
N ILE A 73 -2.38 -11.98 -7.34
CA ILE A 73 -3.21 -10.86 -7.81
C ILE A 73 -3.95 -10.21 -6.63
N TRP A 74 -4.44 -11.01 -5.69
CA TRP A 74 -5.06 -10.49 -4.48
C TRP A 74 -4.09 -9.67 -3.64
N LEU A 75 -2.87 -10.16 -3.44
CA LEU A 75 -1.83 -9.43 -2.70
C LEU A 75 -1.41 -8.15 -3.43
N GLU A 76 -1.30 -8.16 -4.76
CA GLU A 76 -1.03 -6.95 -5.56
C GLU A 76 -2.11 -5.89 -5.34
N ARG A 77 -3.39 -6.27 -5.44
CA ARG A 77 -4.53 -5.36 -5.16
C ARG A 77 -4.53 -4.88 -3.71
N PHE A 78 -4.20 -5.77 -2.77
CA PHE A 78 -4.12 -5.42 -1.36
C PHE A 78 -3.03 -4.39 -1.11
N HIS A 79 -1.83 -4.59 -1.65
CA HIS A 79 -0.73 -3.63 -1.56
C HIS A 79 -1.10 -2.29 -2.21
N TRP A 80 -1.68 -2.33 -3.42
CA TRP A 80 -2.12 -1.14 -4.14
C TRP A 80 -3.11 -0.29 -3.34
N PHE A 81 -4.20 -0.87 -2.86
CA PHE A 81 -5.27 -0.13 -2.20
C PHE A 81 -5.04 0.15 -0.71
N THR A 82 -3.90 -0.30 -0.16
CA THR A 82 -3.53 -0.01 1.23
C THR A 82 -2.20 0.73 1.30
N VAL A 83 -1.09 0.10 0.95
CA VAL A 83 0.25 0.68 1.10
C VAL A 83 0.47 1.84 0.13
N GLU A 84 -0.04 1.76 -1.09
CA GLU A 84 0.14 2.81 -2.10
C GLU A 84 -0.98 3.86 -2.09
N PHE A 85 -2.23 3.42 -2.02
CA PHE A 85 -3.42 4.26 -2.18
C PHE A 85 -4.41 4.17 -1.00
N GLY A 86 -3.90 3.95 0.21
CA GLY A 86 -4.73 3.84 1.41
C GLY A 86 -5.13 5.19 2.04
N LEU A 87 -6.36 5.24 2.55
CA LEU A 87 -6.90 6.33 3.36
C LEU A 87 -7.18 5.86 4.79
N ILE A 88 -7.12 6.76 5.76
CA ILE A 88 -7.45 6.48 7.16
C ILE A 88 -8.46 7.49 7.69
N ASN A 89 -9.54 7.01 8.32
CA ASN A 89 -10.49 7.85 9.04
C ASN A 89 -9.91 8.20 10.41
N THR A 90 -9.95 9.48 10.77
CA THR A 90 -9.54 9.95 12.10
C THR A 90 -10.66 10.79 12.73
N PRO A 91 -10.63 11.06 14.04
CA PRO A 91 -11.57 11.99 14.67
C PRO A 91 -11.55 13.41 14.05
N ALA A 92 -10.42 13.80 13.44
CA ALA A 92 -10.26 15.08 12.74
C ALA A 92 -10.61 14.99 11.23
N GLY A 93 -11.25 13.90 10.80
CA GLY A 93 -11.61 13.61 9.42
C GLY A 93 -10.64 12.67 8.72
N ARG A 94 -10.93 12.37 7.45
CA ARG A 94 -10.14 11.47 6.62
C ARG A 94 -8.75 12.03 6.32
N ARG A 95 -7.75 11.16 6.31
CA ARG A 95 -6.35 11.46 5.98
C ARG A 95 -5.81 10.43 5.00
N ILE A 96 -4.72 10.80 4.33
CA ILE A 96 -3.98 9.94 3.43
C ILE A 96 -2.87 9.26 4.22
N TYR A 97 -2.66 7.96 3.99
CA TYR A 97 -1.46 7.27 4.44
C TYR A 97 -0.72 6.55 3.30
N GLY A 98 -1.38 6.27 2.17
CA GLY A 98 -0.78 5.59 1.03
C GLY A 98 0.39 6.35 0.41
N ALA A 99 1.51 5.67 0.17
CA ALA A 99 2.75 6.24 -0.34
C ALA A 99 2.62 6.81 -1.77
N GLY A 100 1.93 6.11 -2.65
CA GLY A 100 1.57 6.54 -4.00
C GLY A 100 0.80 7.86 -4.01
N ILE A 101 -0.14 8.05 -3.08
CA ILE A 101 -0.88 9.32 -2.94
C ILE A 101 0.05 10.41 -2.38
N VAL A 102 0.75 10.16 -1.26
CA VAL A 102 1.61 11.18 -0.61
C VAL A 102 2.69 11.72 -1.55
N SER A 103 3.16 10.90 -2.48
CA SER A 103 4.22 11.26 -3.43
C SER A 103 3.73 11.82 -4.77
N SER A 104 2.42 12.04 -4.94
CA SER A 104 1.77 12.55 -6.16
C SER A 104 0.81 13.68 -5.85
N PHE A 105 1.15 14.90 -6.28
CA PHE A 105 0.35 16.10 -5.99
C PHE A 105 -1.12 15.97 -6.47
N LYS A 106 -1.33 15.44 -7.67
CA LYS A 106 -2.69 15.28 -8.23
C LYS A 106 -3.52 14.24 -7.48
N GLU A 107 -2.89 13.18 -6.99
CA GLU A 107 -3.59 12.16 -6.20
C GLU A 107 -3.94 12.68 -4.81
N VAL A 108 -3.13 13.56 -4.20
CA VAL A 108 -3.49 14.19 -2.92
C VAL A 108 -4.81 14.97 -3.04
N ASP A 109 -4.93 15.83 -4.06
CA ASP A 109 -6.14 16.63 -4.28
C ASP A 109 -7.34 15.74 -4.62
N HIS A 110 -7.12 14.72 -5.47
CA HIS A 110 -8.16 13.79 -5.90
C HIS A 110 -8.69 12.92 -4.75
N ALA A 111 -7.80 12.33 -3.95
CA ALA A 111 -8.12 11.37 -2.90
C ALA A 111 -8.94 11.97 -1.74
N LEU A 112 -8.88 13.29 -1.54
CA LEU A 112 -9.67 14.02 -0.55
C LEU A 112 -10.79 14.87 -1.20
N GLY A 113 -10.94 14.78 -2.52
CA GLY A 113 -11.96 15.47 -3.28
C GLY A 113 -13.33 14.77 -3.26
N ASN A 114 -14.27 15.31 -4.04
CA ASN A 114 -15.64 14.81 -4.11
C ASN A 114 -15.88 13.78 -5.22
N GLU A 115 -14.92 13.61 -6.14
CA GLU A 115 -15.06 12.71 -7.30
C GLU A 115 -14.69 11.26 -6.96
N VAL A 116 -13.82 11.05 -5.96
CA VAL A 116 -13.39 9.72 -5.54
C VAL A 116 -14.45 9.03 -4.69
N LYS A 117 -14.76 7.78 -5.03
CA LYS A 117 -15.60 6.93 -4.20
C LYS A 117 -14.75 6.28 -3.12
N VAL A 118 -15.02 6.60 -1.85
CA VAL A 118 -14.32 5.97 -0.73
C VAL A 118 -15.19 4.89 -0.09
N ILE A 119 -14.66 3.67 -0.03
CA ILE A 119 -15.32 2.49 0.54
C ILE A 119 -14.66 2.12 1.88
N PRO A 120 -15.42 1.69 2.90
CA PRO A 120 -14.81 1.13 4.11
C PRO A 120 -13.92 -0.07 3.79
N PHE A 121 -12.76 -0.14 4.44
CA PHE A 121 -11.82 -1.23 4.25
C PHE A 121 -12.43 -2.58 4.66
N SER A 122 -12.29 -3.57 3.78
CA SER A 122 -12.32 -4.99 4.11
C SER A 122 -11.40 -5.73 3.12
N PRO A 123 -10.73 -6.81 3.55
CA PRO A 123 -9.92 -7.62 2.65
C PRO A 123 -10.65 -8.02 1.37
N GLU A 124 -11.90 -8.48 1.49
CA GLU A 124 -12.72 -8.96 0.38
C GLU A 124 -13.04 -7.85 -0.63
N ALA A 125 -13.40 -6.65 -0.15
CA ALA A 125 -13.66 -5.52 -1.04
C ALA A 125 -12.40 -5.08 -1.78
N VAL A 126 -11.26 -5.04 -1.07
CA VAL A 126 -9.96 -4.64 -1.62
C VAL A 126 -9.50 -5.60 -2.72
N ILE A 127 -9.49 -6.91 -2.47
CA ILE A 127 -9.00 -7.88 -3.46
C ILE A 127 -9.92 -8.01 -4.68
N SER A 128 -11.19 -7.59 -4.55
CA SER A 128 -12.15 -7.60 -5.67
C SER A 128 -12.01 -6.38 -6.60
N GLN A 129 -11.32 -5.33 -6.17
CA GLN A 129 -11.23 -4.08 -6.91
C GLN A 129 -10.07 -4.12 -7.91
N GLU A 130 -10.37 -3.86 -9.18
CA GLU A 130 -9.36 -3.65 -10.22
C GLU A 130 -8.86 -2.19 -10.21
N TYR A 131 -7.62 -1.99 -10.67
CA TYR A 131 -7.00 -0.67 -10.77
C TYR A 131 -6.26 -0.48 -12.09
N GLN A 132 -5.98 0.79 -12.40
CA GLN A 132 -5.14 1.18 -13.52
C GLN A 132 -4.06 2.13 -13.03
N VAL A 133 -2.80 1.85 -13.37
CA VAL A 133 -1.64 2.61 -12.89
C VAL A 133 -1.48 3.99 -13.53
N TRP A 134 -2.12 4.22 -14.69
CA TRP A 134 -1.96 5.44 -15.50
C TRP A 134 -3.06 6.48 -15.28
N HIS A 135 -4.04 6.20 -14.42
CA HIS A 135 -5.19 7.06 -14.17
C HIS A 135 -5.36 7.33 -12.68
N LEU A 136 -6.03 8.44 -12.35
CA LEU A 136 -6.42 8.73 -10.97
C LEU A 136 -7.35 7.64 -10.46
N GLN A 137 -7.18 7.23 -9.20
CA GLN A 137 -7.96 6.11 -8.65
C GLN A 137 -9.42 6.52 -8.40
N PRO A 138 -10.41 5.95 -9.12
CA PRO A 138 -11.81 6.35 -8.95
C PRO A 138 -12.43 5.80 -7.66
N VAL A 139 -11.83 4.75 -7.10
CA VAL A 139 -12.24 4.07 -5.88
C VAL A 139 -11.05 3.94 -4.96
N LEU A 140 -11.19 4.35 -3.71
CA LEU A 140 -10.20 4.20 -2.65
C LEU A 140 -10.83 3.55 -1.42
N PHE A 141 -9.99 3.02 -0.52
CA PHE A 141 -10.43 2.35 0.70
C PHE A 141 -9.95 3.10 1.93
N ALA A 142 -10.82 3.22 2.92
CA ALA A 142 -10.51 3.85 4.20
C ALA A 142 -10.49 2.83 5.33
N ILE A 143 -9.35 2.70 6.00
CA ILE A 143 -9.24 2.03 7.31
C ILE A 143 -9.66 3.00 8.41
N ASP A 144 -10.07 2.46 9.55
CA ASP A 144 -10.35 3.24 10.77
C ASP A 144 -9.16 3.25 11.74
N SER A 145 -8.25 2.27 11.61
CA SER A 145 -6.98 2.23 12.35
C SER A 145 -5.98 1.28 11.69
N PHE A 146 -4.69 1.39 12.03
CA PHE A 146 -3.67 0.46 11.52
C PHE A 146 -3.82 -0.95 12.13
N GLU A 147 -4.38 -1.05 13.34
CA GLU A 147 -4.76 -2.32 13.97
C GLU A 147 -5.85 -3.01 13.15
N GLN A 148 -6.86 -2.29 12.66
CA GLN A 148 -7.90 -2.85 11.77
C GLN A 148 -7.26 -3.42 10.48
N LEU A 149 -6.30 -2.70 9.89
CA LEU A 149 -5.57 -3.16 8.71
C LEU A 149 -4.80 -4.47 9.00
N GLU A 150 -4.05 -4.48 10.10
CA GLU A 150 -3.25 -5.61 10.55
C GLU A 150 -4.11 -6.84 10.84
N GLU A 151 -5.12 -6.70 11.70
CA GLU A 151 -6.01 -7.80 12.09
C GLU A 151 -6.82 -8.32 10.90
N GLY A 152 -7.28 -7.40 10.04
CA GLY A 152 -8.01 -7.73 8.82
C GLY A 152 -7.16 -8.56 7.86
N PHE A 153 -5.92 -8.13 7.59
CA PHE A 153 -4.99 -8.86 6.73
C PHE A 153 -4.61 -10.22 7.31
N ILE A 154 -4.25 -10.30 8.59
CA ILE A 154 -3.85 -11.56 9.23
C ILE A 154 -5.01 -12.56 9.23
N SER A 155 -6.21 -12.11 9.60
CA SER A 155 -7.39 -12.97 9.65
C SER A 155 -7.79 -13.46 8.27
N TRP A 156 -7.71 -12.60 7.25
CA TRP A 156 -7.94 -12.97 5.86
C TRP A 156 -6.88 -13.93 5.33
N GLY A 157 -5.60 -13.63 5.51
CA GLY A 157 -4.51 -14.49 5.02
C GLY A 157 -4.52 -15.89 5.65
N LYS A 158 -4.97 -16.02 6.90
CA LYS A 158 -5.20 -17.33 7.54
C LYS A 158 -6.35 -18.11 6.89
N ARG A 159 -7.46 -17.44 6.54
CA ARG A 159 -8.59 -18.08 5.82
C ARG A 159 -8.17 -18.54 4.43
N GLU A 160 -7.36 -17.73 3.74
CA GLU A 160 -6.86 -18.04 2.39
C GLU A 160 -5.66 -18.99 2.39
N GLY A 161 -5.19 -19.46 3.57
CA GLY A 161 -4.10 -20.42 3.69
C GLY A 161 -2.72 -19.88 3.29
N ILE A 162 -2.53 -18.56 3.29
CA ILE A 162 -1.26 -17.88 2.99
C ILE A 162 -0.56 -17.33 4.23
N LEU A 163 -1.17 -17.48 5.42
CA LEU A 163 -0.56 -17.18 6.71
C LEU A 163 -0.87 -18.28 7.73
N ASN A 164 0.06 -18.48 8.66
CA ASN A 164 -0.06 -19.41 9.79
C ASN A 164 -0.65 -18.72 11.03
#